data_AF-A0A1E4R9K2-F1
#
_entry.id   AF-A0A1E4R9K2-F1
#
_cell.length_a   1.000
_cell.length_b   1.000
_cell.length_c   1.000
_cell.angle_alpha   90.00
_cell.angle_beta   90.00
_cell.angle_gamma   90.00
#
_symmetry.space_group_name_H-M   'P 1'
#
loop_
_entity.id
_entity.type
_entity.pdbx_description
1 polymer ?
#
loop_
_entity_poly.entity_id
_entity_poly.type
_entity_poly.pdbx_seq_one_letter_code
_entity_poly.pdbx_strand_id
1 'polypeptide(L)' 'MKTHSKIGHIIFVFGILSLSIGSVRLIGALEYNSFISNKSIAILFIAIGVSVMFFSFFVKPIKDK' A
#
# COMPACT_ATOMS: atom_id res chain seq x y z
N MET A 1 23.52 6.54 9.42
CA MET A 1 22.25 6.52 8.67
C MET A 1 21.67 5.12 8.79
N LYS A 2 20.54 4.92 9.49
CA LYS A 2 19.96 3.58 9.67
C LYS A 2 19.60 3.04 8.28
N THR A 3 20.31 2.03 7.81
CA THR A 3 20.06 1.39 6.52
C THR A 3 18.68 0.76 6.60
N HIS A 4 17.65 1.48 6.15
CA HIS A 4 16.34 0.90 5.94
C HIS A 4 16.51 -0.29 5.00
N SER A 5 15.87 -1.42 5.32
CA SER A 5 15.84 -2.56 4.42
C SER A 5 15.33 -2.08 3.07
N LYS A 6 16.15 -2.15 2.01
CA LYS A 6 15.73 -1.76 0.65
C LYS A 6 14.42 -2.45 0.27
N ILE A 7 14.28 -3.71 0.69
CA ILE A 7 13.08 -4.52 0.53
C ILE A 7 11.89 -3.95 1.31
N GLY A 8 12.09 -3.55 2.58
CA GLY A 8 11.04 -2.93 3.41
C GLY A 8 10.55 -1.62 2.80
N HIS A 9 11.46 -0.81 2.25
CA HIS A 9 11.10 0.43 1.58
C HIS A 9 10.27 0.19 0.31
N ILE A 10 10.62 -0.81 -0.51
CA ILE A 10 9.82 -1.17 -1.69
C ILE A 10 8.41 -1.61 -1.30
N ILE A 11 8.29 -2.47 -0.27
CA ILE A 11 7.00 -2.95 0.25
C ILE A 11 6.17 -1.78 0.79
N PHE A 12 6.80 -0.84 1.49
CA PHE A 12 6.16 0.37 2.00
C PHE A 12 5.57 1.25 0.88
N VAL A 13 6.34 1.49 -0.19
CA VAL A 13 5.87 2.25 -1.36
C VAL A 13 4.68 1.56 -2.03
N PHE A 14 4.72 0.23 -2.13
CA PHE A 14 3.61 -0.56 -2.69
C PHE A 14 2.32 -0.44 -1.85
N GLY A 15 2.48 -0.41 -0.52
CA GLY A 15 1.39 -0.14 0.42
C GLY A 15 0.75 1.23 0.21
N ILE A 16 1.56 2.29 0.09
CA ILE A 16 1.10 3.67 -0.16
C ILE A 16 0.33 3.78 -1.48
N LEU A 17 0.84 3.17 -2.55
CA LEU A 17 0.18 3.18 -3.86
C LEU A 17 -1.20 2.51 -3.78
N SER A 18 -1.30 1.35 -3.12
CA SER A 18 -2.57 0.65 -2.92
C SER A 18 -3.57 1.49 -2.11
N LEU A 19 -3.09 2.17 -1.07
CA LEU A 19 -3.89 3.05 -0.22
C LEU A 19 -4.42 4.26 -1.00
N SER A 20 -3.59 4.83 -1.87
CA SER A 20 -3.94 5.96 -2.73
C SER A 20 -5.03 5.57 -3.73
N ILE A 21 -4.89 4.43 -4.40
CA ILE A 21 -5.90 3.93 -5.36
C ILE A 21 -7.24 3.66 -4.66
N GLY A 22 -7.21 3.00 -3.51
CA GLY A 22 -8.42 2.74 -2.72
C GLY A 22 -9.10 4.01 -2.22
N SER A 23 -8.31 5.00 -1.75
CA SER A 23 -8.84 6.27 -1.24
C SER A 23 -9.45 7.13 -2.34
N VAL A 24 -8.82 7.19 -3.53
CA VAL A 24 -9.36 7.89 -4.70
C VAL A 24 -10.72 7.31 -5.11
N ARG A 25 -10.90 5.99 -5.03
CA ARG A 25 -12.20 5.36 -5.25
C ARG A 25 -13.24 5.74 -4.20
N LEU A 26 -12.83 5.82 -2.92
CA LEU A 26 -13.73 6.16 -1.82
C LEU A 26 -14.25 7.60 -1.90
N ILE A 27 -13.38 8.53 -2.33
CA ILE A 27 -13.68 9.96 -2.49
C ILE A 27 -14.54 10.22 -3.75
N GLY A 28 -14.67 9.24 -4.66
CA GLY A 28 -15.48 9.35 -5.86
C GLY A 28 -14.84 10.19 -6.97
N ALA A 29 -13.60 10.65 -6.79
CA ALA A 29 -12.90 11.52 -7.74
C ALA A 29 -12.65 10.90 -9.13
N LEU A 30 -12.80 9.57 -9.26
CA LEU A 30 -12.69 8.84 -10.53
C LEU A 30 -13.87 7.88 -10.73
N GLU A 31 -15.09 8.28 -10.36
CA GLU A 31 -16.26 7.39 -10.43
C GLU A 31 -16.54 6.82 -11.84
N TYR A 32 -16.22 7.57 -12.88
CA TYR A 32 -16.45 7.19 -14.29
C TYR A 32 -15.33 6.33 -14.92
N ASN A 33 -14.13 6.32 -14.34
CA ASN A 33 -12.96 5.61 -14.89
C ASN A 33 -12.25 4.74 -13.84
N SER A 34 -12.98 4.34 -12.80
CA SER A 34 -12.44 3.56 -11.69
C SER A 34 -12.11 2.15 -12.13
N PHE A 35 -10.81 1.79 -12.06
CA PHE A 35 -10.34 0.40 -12.13
C PHE A 35 -11.01 -0.52 -11.10
N ILE A 36 -11.60 0.03 -10.03
CA ILE A 36 -12.30 -0.70 -8.98
C ILE A 36 -13.79 -0.36 -9.04
N SER A 37 -14.61 -1.24 -9.60
CA SER A 37 -16.06 -0.99 -9.79
C SER A 37 -16.84 -0.91 -8.46
N ASN A 38 -16.40 -1.60 -7.41
CA ASN A 38 -17.16 -1.73 -6.17
C ASN A 38 -16.49 -1.02 -4.97
N LYS A 39 -17.27 -0.23 -4.22
CA LYS A 39 -16.81 0.45 -2.98
C LYS A 39 -16.30 -0.55 -1.94
N SER A 40 -16.90 -1.73 -1.82
CA SER A 40 -16.43 -2.77 -0.88
C SER A 40 -15.04 -3.29 -1.22
N ILE A 41 -14.71 -3.42 -2.52
CA ILE A 41 -13.39 -3.86 -2.98
C ILE A 41 -12.34 -2.78 -2.69
N ALA A 42 -12.71 -1.49 -2.79
CA ALA A 42 -11.82 -0.39 -2.46
C ALA A 42 -11.41 -0.39 -0.97
N ILE A 43 -12.36 -0.64 -0.06
CA ILE A 43 -12.08 -0.77 1.38
C ILE A 43 -11.11 -1.93 1.64
N LEU A 44 -11.30 -3.05 0.95
CA LEU A 44 -10.41 -4.21 1.03
C LEU A 44 -8.98 -3.87 0.56
N PHE A 45 -8.85 -3.11 -0.53
CA PHE A 45 -7.58 -2.60 -1.02
C PHE A 45 -6.89 -1.66 -0.02
N ILE A 46 -7.65 -0.78 0.64
CA ILE A 46 -7.12 0.10 1.69
C ILE A 46 -6.62 -0.75 2.86
N ALA A 47 -7.40 -1.73 3.32
CA ALA A 47 -7.02 -2.61 4.42
C ALA A 47 -5.76 -3.42 4.12
N ILE A 48 -5.62 -3.94 2.90
CA ILE A 48 -4.41 -4.62 2.43
C ILE A 48 -3.23 -3.64 2.39
N GLY A 49 -3.41 -2.45 1.81
CA GLY A 49 -2.37 -1.42 1.72
C GLY A 49 -1.82 -1.04 3.10
N VAL A 50 -2.70 -0.80 4.08
CA VAL A 50 -2.32 -0.53 5.47
C VAL A 50 -1.58 -1.71 6.10
N SER A 51 -2.07 -2.94 5.89
CA SER A 51 -1.44 -4.14 6.44
C SER A 51 -0.03 -4.36 5.88
N VAL A 52 0.13 -4.23 4.56
CA VAL A 52 1.44 -4.37 3.88
C VAL A 52 2.41 -3.28 4.33
N MET A 53 1.93 -2.05 4.46
CA MET A 53 2.70 -0.93 4.97
C MET A 53 3.14 -1.18 6.43
N PHE A 54 2.27 -1.74 7.27
CA PHE A 54 2.61 -2.14 8.64
C PHE A 54 3.68 -3.25 8.66
N PHE A 55 3.50 -4.30 7.86
CA PHE A 55 4.47 -5.39 7.76
C PHE A 55 5.85 -4.92 7.28
N SER A 56 5.92 -3.91 6.42
CA SER A 56 7.19 -3.36 5.92
C SER A 56 8.11 -2.85 7.04
N PHE A 57 7.56 -2.40 8.17
CA PHE A 57 8.34 -1.96 9.34
C PHE A 57 9.00 -3.13 10.09
N PHE A 58 8.41 -4.33 10.00
CA PHE A 58 8.94 -5.54 10.62
C PHE A 58 9.93 -6.27 9.72
N VAL A 59 10.01 -5.91 8.43
CA VAL A 59 10.97 -6.49 7.51
C VAL A 59 12.38 -5.99 7.87
N LYS A 60 13.12 -6.82 8.59
CA LYS A 60 14.52 -6.54 8.95
C LYS A 60 15.36 -6.31 7.68
N PRO A 61 16.39 -5.45 7.76
CA PRO A 61 17.40 -5.37 6.72
C PRO A 61 18.04 -6.75 6.55
N ILE A 62 18.00 -7.26 5.32
CA ILE A 62 18.83 -8.40 4.93
C ILE A 62 20.26 -7.92 5.17
N LYS A 63 20.89 -8.43 6.24
CA LYS A 63 22.34 -8.34 6.37
C LYS A 63 22.86 -9.30 5.32
N ASP A 64 23.34 -8.75 4.20
CA ASP A 64 24.23 -9.45 3.28
C ASP A 64 25.25 -10.23 4.13
N LYS A 65 25.29 -11.55 3.94
CA LYS A 65 26.31 -12.43 4.47
C LYS A 65 27.54 -12.35 3.57
#